data_AF-A4EPL6-F1
#
_entry.id   AF-A4EPL6-F1
#
_cell.length_a   1.000
_cell.length_b   1.000
_cell.length_c   1.000
_cell.angle_alpha   90.00
_cell.angle_beta   90.00
_cell.angle_gamma   90.00
#
_symmetry.space_group_name_H-M   'P 1'
#
loop_
_entity.id
_entity.type
_entity.pdbx_description
1 polymer ?
#
loop_
_entity_poly.entity_id
_entity_poly.type
_entity_poly.pdbx_seq_one_letter_code
_entity_poly.pdbx_strand_id
1 'polypeptide(L)'
;MAQFDFGQIDPSQLSGIELADLLNAFRTAVLSGHSGDDRPYYAPTNLVWVDTSGSVPVVRFYNGVSDQKLLDVLTAKVGLSLLGMNDHVGLLLGEIGAGDGSSARLTFDGGSKTWMVYNHDNELLFAYEAEPGANSGTAKIRFRGSGVIEAPDADGPTITGPGDLPNRGYNDARYLQDTRQGAEVTSLFGGAVADQSWFRAAAGSYVSGVRIGVEAGDERVTGIAYRPLQKFIDGAWVTVTAQ
;
A
#
# COMPACT_ATOMS: atom_id res chain seq x y z
N MET A 1 -5.06 -35.41 34.46
CA MET A 1 -4.32 -34.15 34.24
C MET A 1 -4.54 -33.25 35.43
N ALA A 2 -3.64 -32.30 35.70
CA ALA A 2 -3.57 -31.64 37.00
C ALA A 2 -4.31 -30.30 37.00
N GLN A 3 -5.48 -30.30 37.62
CA GLN A 3 -6.17 -29.09 38.06
C GLN A 3 -6.15 -29.10 39.57
N PHE A 4 -5.70 -28.00 40.16
CA PHE A 4 -5.58 -27.88 41.59
C PHE A 4 -5.55 -26.41 42.01
N ASP A 5 -6.33 -26.09 43.03
CA ASP A 5 -6.19 -24.89 43.83
C ASP A 5 -6.00 -25.28 45.30
N PHE A 6 -5.47 -24.36 46.10
CA PHE A 6 -5.28 -24.61 47.51
C PHE A 6 -6.60 -24.63 48.30
N GLY A 7 -7.70 -24.15 47.72
CA GLY A 7 -8.89 -23.75 48.48
C GLY A 7 -8.52 -22.76 49.59
N GLN A 8 -9.18 -22.88 50.74
CA GLN A 8 -8.83 -22.13 51.95
C GLN A 8 -7.85 -22.95 52.80
N ILE A 9 -6.60 -22.47 52.92
CA ILE A 9 -5.61 -23.08 53.81
C ILE A 9 -5.87 -22.62 55.25
N ASP A 10 -6.07 -23.57 56.16
CA ASP A 10 -6.08 -23.33 57.61
C ASP A 10 -4.78 -23.84 58.25
N PRO A 11 -3.89 -22.94 58.71
CA PRO A 11 -2.60 -23.33 59.28
C PRO A 11 -2.73 -24.08 60.61
N SER A 12 -3.89 -24.04 61.27
CA SER A 12 -4.13 -24.77 62.52
C SER A 12 -4.54 -26.22 62.30
N GLN A 13 -4.93 -26.57 61.07
CA GLN A 13 -5.46 -27.89 60.70
C GLN A 13 -4.53 -28.65 59.73
N LEU A 14 -3.51 -28.00 59.18
CA LEU A 14 -2.61 -28.58 58.20
C LEU A 14 -1.25 -28.92 58.79
N SER A 15 -0.84 -30.18 58.67
CA SER A 15 0.52 -30.61 58.95
C SER A 15 1.49 -30.17 57.86
N GLY A 16 2.79 -30.15 58.18
CA GLY A 16 3.83 -29.85 57.19
C GLY A 16 3.89 -30.87 56.04
N ILE A 17 3.48 -32.11 56.26
CA ILE A 17 3.39 -33.15 55.23
C ILE A 17 2.24 -32.83 54.28
N GLU A 18 1.06 -32.54 54.81
CA GLU A 18 -0.11 -32.16 54.00
C GLU A 18 0.17 -30.90 53.18
N LEU A 19 0.85 -29.90 53.77
CA LEU A 19 1.24 -28.69 53.04
C LEU A 19 2.16 -29.01 51.85
N ALA A 20 3.14 -29.88 52.06
CA ALA A 20 4.05 -30.29 50.99
C ALA A 20 3.30 -30.98 49.84
N ASP A 21 2.30 -31.82 50.17
CA ASP A 21 1.47 -32.48 49.17
C ASP A 21 0.62 -31.47 48.38
N LEU A 22 -0.02 -30.50 49.04
CA LEU A 22 -0.77 -29.44 48.35
C LEU A 22 0.14 -28.60 47.43
N LEU A 23 1.35 -28.26 47.89
CA LEU A 23 2.32 -27.50 47.09
C LEU A 23 2.78 -28.27 45.84
N ASN A 24 3.00 -29.58 45.96
CA ASN A 24 3.36 -30.42 44.82
C ASN A 24 2.20 -30.57 43.83
N ALA A 25 0.97 -30.67 44.32
CA ALA A 25 -0.23 -30.67 43.48
C ALA A 25 -0.39 -29.35 42.72
N PHE A 26 -0.27 -28.21 43.40
CA PHE A 26 -0.32 -26.89 42.78
C PHE A 26 0.80 -26.68 41.76
N ARG A 27 2.04 -27.06 42.10
CA ARG A 27 3.17 -27.03 41.16
C ARG A 27 2.85 -27.79 39.89
N THR A 28 2.28 -28.99 40.02
CA THR A 28 1.93 -29.82 38.87
C THR A 28 0.85 -29.16 38.02
N ALA A 29 -0.18 -28.58 38.65
CA ALA A 29 -1.24 -27.87 37.95
C ALA A 29 -0.74 -26.62 37.20
N VAL A 30 0.13 -25.82 37.81
CA VAL A 30 0.73 -24.64 37.14
C VAL A 30 1.61 -25.07 35.97
N LEU A 31 2.47 -26.08 36.16
CA LEU A 31 3.38 -26.55 35.12
C LEU A 31 2.65 -27.23 33.95
N SER A 32 1.46 -27.75 34.17
CA SER A 32 0.62 -28.32 33.11
C SER A 32 -0.35 -27.30 32.49
N GLY A 33 -0.32 -26.02 32.91
CA GLY A 33 -1.23 -24.99 32.42
C GLY A 33 -2.69 -25.21 32.85
N HIS A 34 -2.90 -25.71 34.07
CA HIS A 34 -4.21 -26.10 34.60
C HIS A 34 -4.97 -27.08 33.70
N SER A 35 -4.25 -28.05 33.14
CA SER A 35 -4.80 -28.94 32.12
C SER A 35 -5.84 -29.95 32.64
N GLY A 36 -6.89 -30.18 31.85
CA GLY A 36 -7.93 -31.19 32.12
C GLY A 36 -9.00 -31.25 31.04
N ASP A 37 -9.92 -32.21 31.15
CA ASP A 37 -10.96 -32.45 30.13
C ASP A 37 -12.17 -31.52 30.28
N ASP A 38 -12.24 -30.80 31.41
CA ASP A 38 -13.25 -29.78 31.72
C ASP A 38 -12.55 -28.54 32.29
N ARG A 39 -13.22 -27.38 32.26
CA ARG A 39 -12.67 -26.14 32.85
C ARG A 39 -12.40 -26.34 34.35
N PRO A 40 -11.26 -25.86 34.89
CA PRO A 40 -11.03 -25.86 36.33
C PRO A 40 -12.18 -25.19 37.08
N TYR A 41 -12.74 -25.86 38.09
CA TYR A 41 -13.86 -25.33 38.87
C TYR A 41 -13.53 -23.99 39.54
N TYR A 42 -12.27 -23.81 39.94
CA TYR A 42 -11.74 -22.61 40.57
C TYR A 42 -11.37 -21.50 39.57
N ALA A 43 -11.67 -21.64 38.27
CA ALA A 43 -11.23 -20.70 37.25
C ALA A 43 -11.83 -19.29 37.47
N PRO A 44 -11.03 -18.26 37.80
CA PRO A 44 -11.51 -16.89 37.79
C PRO A 44 -11.70 -16.40 36.35
N THR A 45 -12.48 -15.33 36.19
CA THR A 45 -12.50 -14.58 34.92
C THR A 45 -11.08 -14.21 34.52
N ASN A 46 -10.76 -14.41 33.25
CA ASN A 46 -9.46 -14.26 32.60
C ASN A 46 -8.43 -15.38 32.83
N LEU A 47 -8.81 -16.51 33.45
CA LEU A 47 -7.89 -17.65 33.54
C LEU A 47 -7.64 -18.27 32.15
N VAL A 48 -6.37 -18.57 31.87
CA VAL A 48 -5.95 -19.42 30.75
C VAL A 48 -5.72 -20.84 31.25
N TRP A 49 -6.29 -21.82 30.56
CA TRP A 49 -6.16 -23.24 30.90
C TRP A 49 -6.05 -24.10 29.64
N VAL A 50 -5.59 -25.34 29.78
CA VAL A 50 -5.42 -26.27 28.65
C VAL A 50 -6.50 -27.35 28.68
N ASP A 51 -7.38 -27.33 27.69
CA ASP A 51 -8.39 -28.36 27.46
C ASP A 51 -7.79 -29.56 26.75
N THR A 52 -8.01 -30.74 27.30
CA THR A 52 -7.47 -32.01 26.80
C THR A 52 -8.56 -33.02 26.45
N SER A 53 -9.83 -32.58 26.41
CA SER A 53 -10.97 -33.45 26.13
C SER A 53 -10.96 -34.01 24.70
N GLY A 54 -10.23 -33.37 23.79
CA GLY A 54 -10.10 -33.73 22.37
C GLY A 54 -8.79 -34.45 22.03
N SER A 55 -8.67 -34.88 20.77
CA SER A 55 -7.43 -35.49 20.25
C SER A 55 -6.25 -34.51 20.11
N VAL A 56 -6.54 -33.22 20.07
CA VAL A 56 -5.55 -32.12 20.06
C VAL A 56 -5.88 -31.23 21.27
N PRO A 57 -4.94 -31.02 22.21
CA PRO A 57 -5.19 -30.13 23.34
C PRO A 57 -5.39 -28.69 22.86
N VAL A 58 -6.19 -27.90 23.57
CA VAL A 58 -6.57 -26.54 23.19
C VAL A 58 -6.31 -25.59 24.34
N VAL A 59 -5.59 -24.49 24.10
CA VAL A 59 -5.48 -23.40 25.06
C VAL A 59 -6.78 -22.60 25.05
N ARG A 60 -7.41 -22.47 26.20
CA ARG A 60 -8.68 -21.78 26.40
C ARG A 60 -8.51 -20.60 27.36
N PHE A 61 -9.35 -19.59 27.16
CA PHE A 61 -9.48 -18.42 28.02
C PHE A 61 -10.91 -18.34 28.55
N TYR A 62 -11.06 -18.32 29.87
CA TYR A 62 -12.37 -18.18 30.49
C TYR A 62 -12.73 -16.71 30.66
N ASN A 63 -13.78 -16.23 30.00
CA ASN A 63 -14.19 -14.81 30.04
C ASN A 63 -15.17 -14.48 31.19
N GLY A 64 -15.40 -15.40 32.13
CA GLY A 64 -16.39 -15.25 33.20
C GLY A 64 -17.79 -15.81 32.86
N VAL A 65 -18.04 -16.18 31.60
CA VAL A 65 -19.30 -16.79 31.16
C VAL A 65 -19.04 -18.11 30.43
N SER A 66 -18.11 -18.12 29.50
CA SER A 66 -17.78 -19.27 28.66
C SER A 66 -16.30 -19.32 28.31
N ASP A 67 -15.84 -20.49 27.87
CA ASP A 67 -14.48 -20.71 27.44
C ASP A 67 -14.31 -20.33 25.97
N GLN A 68 -13.40 -19.39 25.72
CA GLN A 68 -12.99 -18.98 24.38
C GLN A 68 -11.76 -19.79 23.96
N LYS A 69 -11.78 -20.34 22.75
CA LYS A 69 -10.62 -21.01 22.16
C LYS A 69 -9.57 -19.95 21.78
N LEU A 70 -8.36 -20.07 22.30
CA LEU A 70 -7.22 -19.23 21.91
C LEU A 70 -6.36 -19.89 20.84
N LEU A 71 -5.96 -21.15 21.07
CA LEU A 71 -4.99 -21.85 20.24
C LEU A 71 -5.17 -23.36 20.33
N ASP A 72 -4.99 -24.07 19.21
CA ASP A 72 -4.76 -25.51 19.24
C ASP A 72 -3.29 -25.79 19.60
N VAL A 73 -3.05 -26.60 20.63
CA VAL A 73 -1.72 -27.11 20.97
C VAL A 73 -1.38 -28.21 19.95
N LEU A 74 -1.03 -27.78 18.75
CA LEU A 74 -0.64 -28.68 17.67
C LEU A 74 0.67 -29.37 18.05
N THR A 75 0.71 -30.69 17.86
CA THR A 75 1.95 -31.48 17.90
C THR A 75 2.85 -31.20 16.70
N ALA A 76 2.32 -30.54 15.66
CA ALA A 76 3.07 -30.07 14.49
C ALA A 76 3.43 -28.59 14.65
N LYS A 77 4.62 -28.23 14.15
CA LYS A 77 5.40 -26.98 14.36
C LYS A 77 4.75 -25.68 13.85
N VAL A 78 3.50 -25.41 14.20
CA VAL A 78 2.85 -24.13 13.88
C VAL A 78 3.00 -23.23 15.11
N GLY A 79 4.09 -22.46 15.13
CA GLY A 79 4.31 -21.43 16.13
C GLY A 79 3.58 -20.16 15.72
N LEU A 80 2.60 -19.72 16.52
CA LEU A 80 2.11 -18.35 16.48
C LEU A 80 3.07 -17.50 17.34
N SER A 81 4.02 -16.81 16.71
CA SER A 81 4.94 -15.90 17.41
C SER A 81 4.45 -14.47 17.23
N LEU A 82 4.03 -13.83 18.32
CA LEU A 82 3.85 -12.39 18.38
C LEU A 82 5.21 -11.78 18.75
N LEU A 83 5.92 -11.25 17.77
CA LEU A 83 7.17 -10.53 18.04
C LEU A 83 6.81 -9.12 18.49
N GLY A 84 7.07 -8.83 19.76
CA GLY A 84 7.03 -7.47 20.28
C GLY A 84 8.20 -6.67 19.69
N MET A 85 7.90 -5.74 18.80
CA MET A 85 8.84 -4.69 18.39
C MET A 85 8.50 -3.42 19.19
N ASN A 86 9.46 -2.50 19.31
CA ASN A 86 9.39 -1.36 20.23
C ASN A 86 8.04 -0.58 20.22
N ASP A 87 7.34 -0.51 19.08
CA ASP A 87 6.03 0.13 18.95
C ASP A 87 4.99 -0.68 18.13
N HIS A 88 5.28 -1.95 17.81
CA HIS A 88 4.45 -2.76 16.90
C HIS A 88 4.32 -4.22 17.33
N VAL A 89 3.18 -4.82 16.98
CA VAL A 89 2.94 -6.26 17.12
C VAL A 89 3.08 -6.90 15.74
N GLY A 90 4.15 -7.68 15.56
CA GLY A 90 4.35 -8.48 14.34
C GLY A 90 3.68 -9.84 14.46
N LEU A 91 2.83 -10.20 13.50
CA LEU A 91 2.24 -11.53 13.36
C LEU A 91 3.09 -12.36 12.39
N LEU A 92 3.92 -13.26 12.90
CA LEU A 92 4.66 -14.21 12.07
C LEU A 92 3.85 -15.50 11.90
N LEU A 93 3.36 -15.74 10.68
CA LEU A 93 2.74 -17.00 10.27
C LEU A 93 3.76 -17.78 9.44
N GLY A 94 4.41 -18.76 10.05
CA GLY A 94 5.40 -19.60 9.36
C GLY A 94 5.69 -20.89 10.12
N GLU A 95 5.90 -21.98 9.37
CA GLU A 95 6.49 -23.20 9.90
C GLU A 95 8.01 -23.00 10.01
N ILE A 96 8.58 -23.17 11.21
CA ILE A 96 10.05 -23.26 11.37
C ILE A 96 10.44 -24.69 10.98
N GLY A 97 10.61 -24.90 9.67
CA GLY A 97 11.21 -26.12 9.14
C GLY A 97 12.65 -26.24 9.64
N ALA A 98 13.05 -27.42 10.11
CA ALA A 98 14.44 -27.71 10.50
C ALA A 98 15.34 -28.00 9.28
N GLY A 99 15.04 -27.37 8.15
CA GLY A 99 15.72 -27.58 6.88
C GLY A 99 15.18 -26.60 5.84
N ASP A 100 16.07 -25.73 5.38
CA ASP A 100 16.20 -25.18 4.01
C ASP A 100 15.03 -24.41 3.39
N GLY A 101 13.85 -24.31 4.02
CA GLY A 101 12.67 -23.74 3.37
C GLY A 101 11.70 -23.07 4.33
N SER A 102 12.05 -21.88 4.83
CA SER A 102 11.09 -21.04 5.55
C SER A 102 10.40 -20.09 4.57
N SER A 103 9.09 -20.20 4.41
CA SER A 103 8.27 -19.22 3.69
C SER A 103 7.28 -18.58 4.66
N ALA A 104 7.49 -17.32 5.02
CA ALA A 104 6.45 -16.52 5.68
C ALA A 104 5.38 -16.19 4.64
N ARG A 105 4.12 -16.56 4.89
CA ARG A 105 2.98 -16.31 3.99
C ARG A 105 1.94 -15.49 4.73
N LEU A 106 1.79 -14.22 4.38
CA LEU A 106 0.66 -13.38 4.79
C LEU A 106 -0.35 -13.36 3.65
N THR A 107 -1.53 -13.94 3.88
CA THR A 107 -2.61 -14.00 2.89
C THR A 107 -3.82 -13.25 3.44
N PHE A 108 -4.31 -12.26 2.68
CA PHE A 108 -5.59 -11.60 2.98
C PHE A 108 -6.65 -12.16 2.03
N ASP A 109 -7.59 -12.93 2.57
CA ASP A 109 -8.75 -13.44 1.82
C ASP A 109 -9.93 -12.49 1.99
N GLY A 110 -10.30 -11.81 0.92
CA GLY A 110 -11.46 -10.92 0.87
C GLY A 110 -12.52 -11.47 -0.07
N GLY A 111 -13.10 -12.65 0.20
CA GLY A 111 -14.33 -13.22 -0.39
C GLY A 111 -14.37 -13.49 -1.90
N SER A 112 -13.74 -12.64 -2.71
CA SER A 112 -13.58 -12.69 -4.16
C SER A 112 -12.19 -12.22 -4.62
N LYS A 113 -11.33 -11.76 -3.69
CA LYS A 113 -9.95 -11.34 -3.97
C LYS A 113 -9.00 -11.87 -2.91
N THR A 114 -7.88 -12.43 -3.34
CA THR A 114 -6.78 -12.83 -2.46
C THR A 114 -5.61 -11.89 -2.71
N TRP A 115 -5.10 -11.25 -1.65
CA TRP A 115 -3.93 -10.39 -1.72
C TRP A 115 -2.73 -11.12 -1.13
N MET A 116 -1.59 -11.06 -1.84
CA MET A 116 -0.32 -11.64 -1.42
C MET A 116 0.77 -10.58 -1.53
N VAL A 117 1.61 -10.45 -0.50
CA VAL A 117 2.77 -9.54 -0.46
C VAL A 117 4.03 -10.38 -0.64
N TYR A 118 4.86 -10.05 -1.63
CA TYR A 118 6.14 -10.72 -1.89
C TYR A 118 7.30 -9.72 -1.77
N ASN A 119 8.48 -10.23 -1.40
CA ASN A 119 9.73 -9.49 -1.51
C ASN A 119 10.30 -9.69 -2.93
N HIS A 120 10.82 -8.62 -3.54
CA HIS A 120 11.38 -8.59 -4.89
C HIS A 120 12.53 -9.61 -5.09
N ASP A 121 13.25 -9.93 -4.00
CA ASP A 121 14.41 -10.83 -4.03
C ASP A 121 14.06 -12.32 -3.86
N ASN A 122 12.78 -12.66 -3.69
CA ASN A 122 12.34 -14.05 -3.56
C ASN A 122 11.76 -14.57 -4.87
N GLU A 123 12.46 -15.51 -5.50
CA GLU A 123 11.97 -16.26 -6.65
C GLU A 123 10.68 -17.02 -6.26
N LEU A 124 9.59 -16.73 -6.97
CA LEU A 124 8.30 -17.35 -6.77
C LEU A 124 8.30 -18.77 -7.36
N LEU A 125 8.73 -19.74 -6.55
CA LEU A 125 8.83 -21.13 -6.97
C LEU A 125 7.47 -21.85 -6.82
N PHE A 126 6.88 -22.28 -7.94
CA PHE A 126 5.74 -23.20 -7.94
C PHE A 126 6.23 -24.59 -8.35
N ALA A 127 6.47 -25.47 -7.39
CA ALA A 127 6.77 -26.87 -7.67
C ALA A 127 5.47 -27.69 -7.76
N TYR A 128 5.32 -28.46 -8.84
CA TYR A 128 4.29 -29.49 -8.98
C TYR A 128 4.99 -30.80 -9.35
N GLU A 129 4.76 -31.85 -8.58
CA GLU A 129 5.20 -33.21 -8.91
C GLU A 129 4.01 -33.95 -9.53
N ALA A 130 4.13 -34.32 -10.81
CA ALA A 130 3.16 -35.19 -11.44
C ALA A 130 3.48 -36.64 -11.06
N GLU A 131 2.48 -37.40 -10.61
CA GLU A 131 2.63 -38.85 -10.44
C GLU A 131 3.14 -39.50 -11.73
N PRO A 132 4.12 -40.44 -11.67
CA PRO A 132 4.64 -41.13 -12.84
C PRO A 132 3.50 -41.83 -13.62
N GLY A 133 3.21 -41.33 -14.83
CA GLY A 133 2.19 -41.90 -15.72
C GLY A 133 0.92 -41.06 -15.93
N ALA A 134 0.82 -39.86 -15.36
CA ALA A 134 -0.29 -38.96 -15.66
C ALA A 134 -0.18 -38.34 -17.07
N ASN A 135 -1.10 -38.69 -17.97
CA ASN A 135 -1.14 -38.19 -19.36
C ASN A 135 -1.66 -36.74 -19.52
N SER A 136 -1.75 -35.97 -18.44
CA SER A 136 -2.07 -34.53 -18.52
C SER A 136 -1.49 -33.79 -17.32
N GLY A 137 -0.39 -33.08 -17.54
CA GLY A 137 0.22 -32.31 -16.47
C GLY A 137 1.21 -31.28 -16.99
N THR A 138 0.89 -30.54 -18.05
CA THR A 138 1.65 -29.31 -18.30
C THR A 138 1.32 -28.35 -17.17
N ALA A 139 2.21 -28.22 -16.18
CA ALA A 139 2.15 -27.18 -15.16
C ALA A 139 2.26 -25.82 -15.86
N LYS A 140 1.12 -25.23 -16.23
CA LYS A 140 1.06 -23.88 -16.78
C LYS A 140 0.73 -22.94 -15.64
N ILE A 141 1.76 -22.37 -15.02
CA ILE A 141 1.60 -21.16 -14.21
C ILE A 141 1.16 -20.06 -15.17
N ARG A 142 -0.15 -19.78 -15.18
CA ARG A 142 -0.71 -18.73 -16.01
C ARG A 142 -1.14 -17.60 -15.11
N PHE A 143 -0.32 -16.54 -15.03
CA PHE A 143 -0.78 -15.25 -14.52
C PHE A 143 -1.81 -14.70 -15.50
N ARG A 144 -3.09 -15.02 -15.30
CA ARG A 144 -4.19 -14.30 -15.98
C ARG A 144 -4.47 -13.03 -15.19
N GLY A 145 -3.56 -12.08 -15.28
CA GLY A 145 -3.84 -10.71 -14.86
C GLY A 145 -4.36 -9.92 -16.06
N SER A 146 -5.65 -9.62 -16.10
CA SER A 146 -6.09 -8.37 -16.71
C SER A 146 -5.97 -7.31 -15.61
N GLY A 147 -4.80 -6.70 -15.49
CA GLY A 147 -4.51 -5.77 -14.39
C GLY A 147 -3.05 -5.34 -14.38
N VAL A 148 -2.85 -4.08 -14.02
CA VAL A 148 -1.55 -3.41 -13.94
C VAL A 148 -0.69 -4.03 -12.83
N ILE A 149 0.58 -4.29 -13.15
CA ILE A 149 1.62 -4.65 -12.18
C ILE A 149 2.33 -3.35 -11.82
N GLU A 150 2.09 -2.83 -10.62
CA GLU A 150 2.87 -1.71 -10.08
C GLU A 150 4.02 -2.29 -9.25
N ALA A 151 5.24 -2.21 -9.77
CA ALA A 151 6.44 -2.59 -9.05
C ALA A 151 7.25 -1.30 -8.77
N PRO A 152 7.39 -0.89 -7.50
CA PRO A 152 8.39 0.11 -7.14
C PRO A 152 9.77 -0.55 -7.24
N ASP A 153 10.59 -0.12 -8.19
CA ASP A 153 12.02 -0.45 -8.24
C ASP A 153 12.74 0.34 -7.13
N ALA A 154 13.68 -0.30 -6.43
CA ALA A 154 14.40 0.28 -5.30
C ALA A 154 15.28 1.48 -5.70
N ASP A 155 15.66 1.59 -6.97
CA ASP A 155 16.49 2.68 -7.50
C ASP A 155 16.01 3.23 -8.88
N GLY A 156 14.80 2.86 -9.32
CA GLY A 156 14.30 3.13 -10.68
C GLY A 156 12.91 3.80 -10.72
N PRO A 157 12.54 4.43 -11.85
CA PRO A 157 11.25 5.11 -11.98
C PRO A 157 10.10 4.11 -11.78
N THR A 158 9.06 4.51 -11.04
CA THR A 158 7.83 3.75 -10.91
C THR A 158 7.24 3.48 -12.29
N ILE A 159 7.28 2.22 -12.74
CA ILE A 159 6.66 1.81 -14.01
C ILE A 159 5.18 1.58 -13.74
N THR A 160 4.41 2.66 -13.86
CA THR A 160 2.95 2.64 -13.85
C THR A 160 2.40 2.10 -15.18
N GLY A 161 1.36 1.28 -15.11
CA GLY A 161 0.78 0.61 -16.27
C GLY A 161 -0.07 1.53 -17.16
N PRO A 162 -0.63 0.99 -18.27
CA PRO A 162 -1.48 1.76 -19.16
C PRO A 162 -2.78 2.16 -18.44
N GLY A 163 -2.89 3.44 -18.07
CA GLY A 163 -4.10 3.99 -17.44
C GLY A 163 -3.84 4.92 -16.26
N ASP A 164 -2.61 4.98 -15.74
CA ASP A 164 -2.27 5.97 -14.74
C ASP A 164 -2.34 7.37 -15.35
N LEU A 165 -3.33 8.15 -14.90
CA LEU A 165 -3.48 9.55 -15.23
C LEU A 165 -2.57 10.32 -14.29
N PRO A 166 -1.33 10.69 -14.70
CA PRO A 166 -0.47 11.47 -13.84
C PRO A 166 -1.19 12.75 -13.46
N ASN A 167 -1.06 13.15 -12.19
CA ASN A 167 -1.45 14.50 -11.79
C ASN A 167 -0.71 15.48 -12.71
N ARG A 168 -1.45 16.11 -13.61
CA ARG A 168 -0.88 16.83 -14.74
C ARG A 168 -0.18 18.13 -14.34
N GLY A 169 -0.38 18.63 -13.12
CA GLY A 169 0.14 19.92 -12.67
C GLY A 169 1.65 20.09 -12.87
N TYR A 170 2.45 19.04 -12.66
CA TYR A 170 3.90 19.14 -12.86
C TYR A 170 4.31 19.15 -14.35
N ASN A 171 3.56 18.45 -15.20
CA ASN A 171 3.84 18.36 -16.62
C ASN A 171 3.30 19.58 -17.40
N ASP A 172 2.18 20.13 -16.97
CA ASP A 172 1.52 21.28 -17.58
C ASP A 172 2.33 22.58 -17.41
N ALA A 173 3.17 22.66 -16.37
CA ALA A 173 4.10 23.78 -16.16
C ALA A 173 5.39 23.71 -16.99
N ARG A 174 5.73 22.54 -17.55
CA ARG A 174 7.01 22.31 -18.24
C ARG A 174 6.93 22.44 -19.76
N TYR A 175 5.77 22.14 -20.32
CA TYR A 175 5.63 21.99 -21.76
C TYR A 175 4.65 22.99 -22.35
N LEU A 176 4.89 23.33 -23.61
CA LEU A 176 3.97 24.11 -24.42
C LEU A 176 2.74 23.26 -24.72
N GLN A 177 1.57 23.74 -24.30
CA GLN A 177 0.32 23.03 -24.49
C GLN A 177 -0.40 23.49 -25.77
N ASP A 178 -0.26 24.76 -26.15
CA ASP A 178 -0.86 25.34 -27.35
C ASP A 178 -0.16 26.65 -27.79
N THR A 179 -0.37 27.06 -29.04
CA THR A 179 0.11 28.32 -29.61
C THR A 179 -0.98 29.02 -30.40
N ARG A 180 -1.05 30.35 -30.32
CA ARG A 180 -2.00 31.13 -31.13
C ARG A 180 -1.49 32.51 -31.52
N GLN A 181 -2.22 33.12 -32.45
CA GLN A 181 -2.15 34.54 -32.74
C GLN A 181 -3.12 35.26 -31.80
N GLY A 182 -2.64 36.24 -31.05
CA GLY A 182 -3.47 37.08 -30.19
C GLY A 182 -4.34 38.06 -30.97
N ALA A 183 -5.07 38.90 -30.24
CA ALA A 183 -5.94 39.92 -30.83
C ALA A 183 -5.13 40.90 -31.68
N GLU A 184 -5.72 41.34 -32.79
CA GLU A 184 -5.11 42.31 -33.68
C GLU A 184 -5.09 43.70 -33.06
N VAL A 185 -3.95 44.37 -33.18
CA VAL A 185 -3.75 45.76 -32.75
C VAL A 185 -3.38 46.58 -33.97
N THR A 186 -3.99 47.74 -34.13
CA THR A 186 -3.70 48.67 -35.23
C THR A 186 -3.01 49.92 -34.69
N SER A 187 -1.87 50.28 -35.27
CA SER A 187 -1.21 51.56 -35.05
C SER A 187 -1.43 52.44 -36.27
N LEU A 188 -2.01 53.62 -36.09
CA LEU A 188 -2.15 54.62 -37.14
C LEU A 188 -0.94 55.55 -37.10
N PHE A 189 -0.42 55.91 -38.26
CA PHE A 189 0.58 56.97 -38.38
C PHE A 189 -0.14 58.31 -38.27
N GLY A 190 0.30 59.18 -37.36
CA GLY A 190 -0.36 60.47 -37.11
C GLY A 190 -0.33 61.36 -38.35
N GLY A 191 -1.42 62.10 -38.58
CA GLY A 191 -1.55 62.99 -39.73
C GLY A 191 -0.45 64.05 -39.79
N ALA A 192 0.15 64.17 -40.99
CA ALA A 192 1.00 65.27 -41.44
C ALA A 192 2.16 65.69 -40.52
N VAL A 193 2.97 64.77 -39.94
CA VAL A 193 4.33 65.13 -39.51
C VAL A 193 5.30 63.95 -39.60
N ALA A 194 6.38 64.18 -40.37
CA ALA A 194 7.64 63.44 -40.46
C ALA A 194 7.60 62.00 -40.98
N ASP A 195 8.40 61.74 -41.99
CA ASP A 195 8.71 60.44 -42.61
C ASP A 195 9.05 59.36 -41.57
N GLN A 196 8.03 58.70 -40.99
CA GLN A 196 8.24 57.42 -40.33
C GLN A 196 8.56 56.39 -41.42
N SER A 197 9.84 56.31 -41.77
CA SER A 197 10.35 55.38 -42.78
C SER A 197 10.38 53.92 -42.31
N TRP A 198 10.09 53.67 -41.03
CA TRP A 198 10.12 52.34 -40.45
C TRP A 198 9.13 52.19 -39.29
N PHE A 199 8.49 51.03 -39.24
CA PHE A 199 7.65 50.59 -38.13
C PHE A 199 8.24 49.32 -37.53
N ARG A 200 8.24 49.25 -36.19
CA ARG A 200 8.61 48.04 -35.46
C ARG A 200 7.41 47.58 -34.64
N ALA A 201 6.95 46.37 -34.91
CA ALA A 201 5.91 45.75 -34.09
C ALA A 201 6.38 45.60 -32.64
N ALA A 202 5.44 45.60 -31.69
CA ALA A 202 5.75 45.34 -30.29
C ALA A 202 6.48 44.00 -30.13
N ALA A 203 7.36 43.88 -29.12
CA ALA A 203 8.10 42.64 -28.87
C ALA A 203 7.14 41.45 -28.79
N GLY A 204 7.48 40.35 -29.47
CA GLY A 204 6.62 39.18 -29.55
C GLY A 204 5.50 39.24 -30.57
N SER A 205 5.41 40.30 -31.35
CA SER A 205 4.36 40.48 -32.36
C SER A 205 4.93 40.44 -33.78
N TYR A 206 4.08 40.08 -34.73
CA TYR A 206 4.37 40.15 -36.15
C TYR A 206 3.35 41.07 -36.84
N VAL A 207 3.76 41.66 -37.96
CA VAL A 207 2.87 42.47 -38.79
C VAL A 207 1.85 41.56 -39.46
N SER A 208 0.57 41.80 -39.20
CA SER A 208 -0.55 41.03 -39.76
C SER A 208 -1.25 41.74 -40.91
N GLY A 209 -1.04 43.05 -41.08
CA GLY A 209 -1.66 43.81 -42.15
C GLY A 209 -1.11 45.22 -42.28
N VAL A 210 -1.41 45.85 -43.42
CA VAL A 210 -1.06 47.23 -43.74
C VAL A 210 -2.34 47.97 -44.05
N ARG A 211 -2.47 49.19 -43.51
CA ARG A 211 -3.59 50.09 -43.83
C ARG A 211 -3.12 51.12 -44.85
N ILE A 212 -3.81 51.18 -45.98
CA ILE A 212 -3.60 52.17 -47.01
C ILE A 212 -4.75 53.19 -46.91
N GLY A 213 -4.41 54.47 -46.88
CA GLY A 213 -5.37 55.57 -46.93
C GLY A 213 -5.01 56.54 -48.03
N VAL A 214 -5.97 57.38 -48.41
CA VAL A 214 -5.76 58.43 -49.41
C VAL A 214 -5.52 59.74 -48.67
N GLU A 215 -4.34 60.34 -48.88
CA GLU A 215 -3.98 61.64 -48.34
C GLU A 215 -3.59 62.56 -49.49
N ALA A 216 -4.24 63.72 -49.60
CA ALA A 216 -3.99 64.70 -50.66
C ALA A 216 -4.07 64.16 -52.12
N GLY A 217 -4.80 63.07 -52.34
CA GLY A 217 -4.99 62.44 -53.65
C GLY A 217 -4.07 61.26 -53.96
N ASP A 218 -3.09 60.96 -53.09
CA ASP A 218 -2.17 59.82 -53.24
C ASP A 218 -2.49 58.71 -52.23
N GLU A 219 -2.29 57.45 -52.64
CA GLU A 219 -2.33 56.30 -51.73
C GLU A 219 -1.05 56.26 -50.88
N ARG A 220 -1.22 56.27 -49.55
CA ARG A 220 -0.12 56.20 -48.59
C ARG A 220 -0.42 55.16 -47.54
N VAL A 221 0.63 54.56 -46.99
CA VAL A 221 0.49 53.72 -45.79
C VAL A 221 0.12 54.64 -44.63
N THR A 222 -1.08 54.44 -44.07
CA THR A 222 -1.64 55.25 -42.98
C THR A 222 -1.63 54.50 -41.65
N GLY A 223 -1.25 53.23 -41.64
CA GLY A 223 -1.06 52.46 -40.43
C GLY A 223 -0.65 51.01 -40.68
N ILE A 224 -0.31 50.32 -39.60
CA ILE A 224 0.10 48.91 -39.61
C ILE A 224 -0.72 48.15 -38.57
N ALA A 225 -1.21 46.97 -38.93
CA ALA A 225 -1.80 46.01 -38.02
C ALA A 225 -0.77 44.96 -37.63
N TYR A 226 -0.77 44.58 -36.36
CA TYR A 226 0.13 43.55 -35.83
C TYR A 226 -0.60 42.70 -34.77
N ARG A 227 -0.11 41.47 -34.59
CA ARG A 227 -0.66 40.51 -33.63
C ARG A 227 0.45 39.94 -32.75
N PRO A 228 0.25 39.83 -31.43
CA PRO A 228 1.19 39.15 -30.56
C PRO A 228 1.11 37.63 -30.77
N LEU A 229 2.26 36.97 -30.82
CA LEU A 229 2.35 35.52 -30.72
C LEU A 229 2.18 35.12 -29.25
N GLN A 230 1.31 34.16 -28.98
CA GLN A 230 1.02 33.69 -27.63
C GLN A 230 1.24 32.18 -27.50
N LYS A 231 1.71 31.78 -26.33
CA LYS A 231 1.89 30.39 -25.90
C LYS A 231 1.01 30.08 -24.69
N PHE A 232 0.45 28.87 -24.63
CA PHE A 232 -0.32 28.39 -23.49
C PHE A 232 0.55 27.45 -22.66
N ILE A 233 0.80 27.82 -21.40
CA ILE A 233 1.58 27.06 -20.44
C ILE A 233 0.92 27.22 -19.08
N ASP A 234 0.80 26.14 -18.31
CA ASP A 234 0.25 26.15 -16.95
C ASP A 234 -1.12 26.84 -16.82
N GLY A 235 -2.02 26.58 -17.77
CA GLY A 235 -3.38 27.13 -17.74
C GLY A 235 -3.50 28.61 -18.15
N ALA A 236 -2.41 29.26 -18.58
CA ALA A 236 -2.39 30.67 -18.93
C ALA A 236 -1.82 30.96 -20.33
N TRP A 237 -2.39 31.97 -21.00
CA TRP A 237 -1.85 32.52 -22.24
C TRP A 237 -0.79 33.58 -21.93
N VAL A 238 0.41 33.41 -22.48
CA VAL A 238 1.54 34.32 -22.29
C VAL A 238 2.02 34.82 -23.65
N THR A 239 2.25 36.12 -23.80
CA THR A 239 2.85 36.69 -25.01
C THR A 239 4.32 36.29 -25.09
N VAL A 240 4.75 35.80 -26.25
CA VAL A 240 6.15 35.46 -26.52
C VAL A 240 6.98 36.74 -26.46
N THR A 241 8.15 36.71 -25.84
CA THR A 241 9.10 37.84 -25.90
C THR A 241 10.03 37.64 -27.09
N ALA A 242 10.14 38.65 -27.96
CA ALA A 242 11.19 38.66 -28.99
C ALA A 242 12.53 39.00 -28.34
N GLN A 243 13.56 38.17 -28.59
CA GLN A 243 14.96 38.49 -28.29
C GLN A 243 15.55 39.37 -29.39
#